data_AF-A0A529Z6U3-F1
#
_entry.id   AF-A0A529Z6U3-F1
#
_cell.length_a   1.000
_cell.length_b   1.000
_cell.length_c   1.000
_cell.angle_alpha   90.00
_cell.angle_beta   90.00
_cell.angle_gamma   90.00
#
_symmetry.space_group_name_H-M   'P 1'
#
loop_
_entity.id
_entity.type
_entity.pdbx_description
1 polymer ?
#
loop_
_entity_poly.entity_id
_entity_poly.type
_entity_poly.pdbx_seq_one_letter_code
_entity_poly.pdbx_strand_id
1 'polypeptide(L)' 'MQSPVEKNKSPPRLLPGDAERQARLQKMVGLRSLRSHCSCLRLDPDAEFHDVIDCSALFELPKVSGTLRDGRPATGTLA' A
#
# COMPACT_ATOMS: atom_id res chain seq x y z
N MET A 1 17.88 53.54 -1.30
CA MET A 1 17.33 52.99 -2.56
C MET A 1 16.91 51.54 -2.29
N GLN A 2 15.69 51.31 -1.83
CA GLN A 2 15.14 49.95 -1.66
C GLN A 2 14.54 49.51 -2.99
N SER A 3 15.04 48.44 -3.59
CA SER A 3 14.43 47.80 -4.76
C SER A 3 13.43 46.75 -4.29
N PRO A 4 12.16 46.77 -4.74
CA PRO A 4 11.24 45.67 -4.49
C PRO A 4 11.42 44.64 -5.60
N VAL A 5 12.22 43.59 -5.36
CA VAL A 5 12.09 42.33 -6.12
C VAL A 5 10.96 41.55 -5.47
N GLU A 6 9.74 42.04 -5.65
CA GLU A 6 8.57 41.20 -5.57
C GLU A 6 7.97 41.10 -6.97
N LYS A 7 7.27 40.00 -7.19
CA LYS A 7 6.31 39.80 -8.27
C LYS A 7 6.90 39.44 -9.62
N ASN A 8 7.34 38.19 -9.76
CA ASN A 8 7.12 37.39 -10.98
C ASN A 8 7.07 35.88 -10.67
N LYS A 9 6.23 35.43 -9.72
CA LYS A 9 5.71 34.05 -9.81
C LYS A 9 4.57 34.08 -10.82
N SER A 10 4.90 34.01 -12.11
CA SER A 10 3.89 33.73 -13.12
C SER A 10 3.20 32.41 -12.77
N PRO A 11 1.86 32.34 -12.73
CA PRO A 11 1.16 31.09 -12.54
C PRO A 11 1.66 30.07 -13.57
N PRO A 12 1.84 28.79 -13.20
CA PRO A 12 2.20 27.76 -14.17
C PRO A 12 1.20 27.83 -15.32
N ARG A 13 1.68 28.16 -16.52
CA ARG A 13 0.84 28.11 -17.72
C ARG A 13 0.56 26.63 -17.96
N LEU A 14 -0.63 26.17 -17.57
CA LEU A 14 -1.09 24.83 -17.88
C LEU A 14 -1.15 24.72 -19.40
N LEU A 15 -0.21 23.96 -19.96
CA LEU A 15 -0.16 23.67 -21.38
C LEU A 15 -1.34 22.76 -21.73
N PRO A 16 -1.90 22.88 -22.93
CA PRO A 16 -2.85 21.90 -23.44
C PRO A 16 -2.29 20.48 -23.26
N GLY A 17 -3.10 19.59 -22.64
CA GLY A 17 -2.71 18.22 -22.31
C GLY A 17 -2.00 18.03 -20.97
N ASP A 18 -1.73 19.08 -20.17
CA ASP A 18 -1.17 18.91 -18.82
C ASP A 18 -2.14 18.15 -17.89
N ALA A 19 -3.44 18.42 -18.00
CA ALA A 19 -4.46 17.68 -17.25
C ALA A 19 -4.48 16.19 -17.62
N GLU A 20 -4.35 15.87 -18.90
CA GLU A 20 -4.29 14.48 -19.38
C GLU A 20 -3.00 13.78 -18.91
N ARG A 21 -1.85 14.44 -19.03
CA ARG A 21 -0.58 13.94 -18.50
C ARG A 21 -0.68 13.67 -17.01
N GLN A 22 -1.26 14.59 -16.24
CA GLN A 22 -1.45 14.42 -14.81
C GLN A 22 -2.37 13.24 -14.48
N ALA A 23 -3.49 13.09 -15.20
CA ALA A 23 -4.40 11.96 -15.03
C ALA A 23 -3.70 10.61 -15.33
N ARG A 24 -2.85 10.56 -16.37
CA ARG A 24 -2.06 9.37 -16.68
C ARG A 24 -1.06 9.04 -15.56
N LEU A 25 -0.39 10.05 -15.00
CA LEU A 25 0.54 9.86 -13.89
C LEU A 25 -0.16 9.31 -12.65
N GLN A 26 -1.32 9.88 -12.27
CA GLN A 26 -2.12 9.39 -11.15
C GLN A 26 -2.59 7.94 -11.37
N LYS A 27 -3.07 7.61 -12.58
CA LYS A 27 -3.41 6.23 -12.95
C LYS A 27 -2.21 5.30 -12.80
N MET A 28 -1.03 5.70 -13.26
CA MET A 28 0.18 4.89 -13.14
C MET A 28 0.62 4.67 -11.69
N VAL A 29 0.43 5.67 -10.81
CA VAL A 29 0.68 5.51 -9.37
C VAL A 29 -0.24 4.45 -8.78
N GLY A 30 -1.55 4.54 -9.05
CA GLY A 30 -2.52 3.55 -8.59
C GLY A 30 -2.20 2.14 -9.08
N LEU A 31 -1.84 1.99 -10.36
CA LEU A 31 -1.45 0.70 -10.94
C LEU A 31 -0.17 0.13 -10.30
N ARG A 32 0.81 0.96 -9.95
CA ARG A 32 2.01 0.49 -9.23
C ARG A 32 1.65 -0.02 -7.84
N SER A 33 0.82 0.72 -7.11
CA SER A 33 0.36 0.29 -5.78
C SER A 33 -0.38 -1.05 -5.86
N LEU A 34 -1.30 -1.19 -6.82
CA LEU A 34 -2.02 -2.44 -7.04
C LEU A 34 -1.08 -3.60 -7.32
N ARG A 35 -0.09 -3.44 -8.21
CA ARG A 35 0.91 -4.49 -8.50
C ARG A 35 1.72 -4.89 -7.27
N SER A 36 2.05 -3.93 -6.40
CA SER A 36 2.73 -4.23 -5.14
C SER A 36 1.90 -5.15 -4.26
N HIS A 37 0.59 -4.93 -4.15
CA HIS A 37 -0.30 -5.77 -3.36
C HIS A 37 -0.58 -7.12 -4.03
N CYS A 38 -0.70 -7.16 -5.36
CA CYS A 38 -0.93 -8.41 -6.07
C CYS A 38 0.32 -9.29 -6.16
N SER A 39 1.51 -8.80 -5.81
CA SER A 39 2.75 -9.58 -5.84
C SER A 39 2.73 -10.78 -4.88
N CYS A 40 1.90 -10.73 -3.83
CA CYS A 40 1.67 -11.86 -2.93
C CYS A 40 0.55 -12.81 -3.41
N LEU A 41 -0.18 -12.46 -4.47
CA LEU A 41 -1.21 -13.31 -5.04
C LEU A 41 -0.54 -14.29 -6.00
N ARG A 42 -0.58 -15.58 -5.63
CA ARG A 42 -0.16 -16.66 -6.51
C ARG A 42 -1.36 -17.06 -7.36
N LEU A 43 -1.18 -17.12 -8.68
CA LEU A 43 -2.18 -17.74 -9.55
C LEU A 43 -2.16 -19.24 -9.26
N ASP A 44 -3.28 -19.76 -8.79
CA ASP A 44 -3.50 -21.18 -8.59
C ASP A 44 -4.62 -21.62 -9.54
N PRO A 45 -4.31 -22.37 -10.62
CA PRO A 45 -5.31 -22.80 -11.59
C PRO A 45 -6.28 -23.84 -11.01
N ASP A 46 -5.91 -24.49 -9.90
CA ASP A 46 -6.73 -25.50 -9.22
C ASP A 46 -7.44 -24.91 -7.99
N ALA A 47 -7.33 -23.60 -7.76
CA ALA A 47 -8.03 -22.93 -6.66
C ALA A 47 -9.54 -23.07 -6.84
N GLU A 48 -10.20 -23.52 -5.79
CA GLU A 48 -11.66 -23.56 -5.73
C GLU A 48 -12.23 -22.14 -5.82
N PHE A 49 -13.21 -21.97 -6.69
CA PHE A 49 -13.97 -20.73 -6.75
C PHE A 49 -14.98 -20.73 -5.61
N HIS A 50 -14.88 -19.73 -4.73
CA HIS A 50 -15.85 -19.53 -3.66
C HIS A 50 -16.78 -18.38 -4.02
N ASP A 51 -18.09 -18.61 -3.94
CA ASP A 51 -19.12 -17.58 -4.18
C ASP A 51 -19.10 -16.46 -3.12
N VAL A 52 -18.48 -16.74 -1.97
CA VAL A 52 -18.35 -15.83 -0.84
C VAL A 52 -16.89 -15.76 -0.43
N ILE A 53 -16.38 -14.54 -0.25
CA ILE A 53 -15.04 -14.32 0.28
C ILE A 53 -15.13 -14.41 1.80
N ASP A 54 -14.47 -15.42 2.39
CA ASP A 54 -14.35 -15.52 3.85
C ASP A 54 -13.31 -14.52 4.37
N CYS A 55 -13.79 -13.42 4.95
CA CYS A 55 -12.94 -12.40 5.54
C CYS A 55 -12.41 -12.77 6.93
N SER A 56 -12.88 -13.86 7.56
CA SER A 56 -12.42 -14.25 8.91
C SER A 56 -10.92 -14.54 8.93
N ALA A 57 -10.39 -15.12 7.85
CA ALA A 57 -8.97 -15.40 7.64
C ALA A 57 -8.09 -14.13 7.60
N LEU A 58 -8.65 -12.95 7.30
CA LEU A 58 -7.90 -11.69 7.34
C LEU A 58 -7.65 -11.17 8.76
N PHE A 59 -8.46 -11.64 9.72
CA PHE A 59 -8.40 -11.23 11.12
C PHE A 59 -7.72 -12.26 12.02
N GLU A 60 -7.33 -13.41 11.47
CA GLU A 60 -6.42 -14.31 12.16
C GLU A 60 -5.04 -13.63 12.23
N LEU A 61 -4.82 -12.85 13.30
CA LEU A 61 -3.48 -12.42 13.65
C LEU A 61 -2.60 -13.66 13.69
N PRO A 62 -1.38 -13.62 13.12
CA PRO A 62 -0.44 -14.72 13.30
C PRO A 62 -0.36 -14.96 14.79
N LYS A 63 -0.79 -16.15 15.24
CA LYS A 63 -0.57 -16.57 16.61
C LYS A 63 0.94 -16.50 16.76
N VAL A 64 1.42 -15.46 17.45
CA VAL A 64 2.82 -15.33 17.78
C VAL A 64 3.10 -16.48 18.72
N SER A 65 3.35 -17.66 18.15
CA SER A 65 4.03 -18.72 18.86
C SER A 65 5.43 -18.17 19.02
N GLY A 66 5.58 -17.38 20.08
CA GLY A 66 6.85 -16.86 20.53
C GLY A 66 7.73 -18.04 20.89
N THR A 67 8.37 -18.64 19.89
CA THR A 67 9.67 -19.26 20.08
C THR A 67 10.69 -18.15 19.88
N LEU A 68 10.77 -17.29 20.90
CA LEU A 68 11.96 -16.52 21.16
C LEU A 68 13.11 -17.53 21.09
N ARG A 69 14.07 -17.30 20.19
CA ARG A 69 15.24 -18.17 19.98
C ARG A 69 16.23 -18.08 21.14
N ASP A 70 15.73 -18.23 22.36
CA ASP A 70 16.50 -18.48 23.57
C ASP A 70 15.69 -19.47 24.40
N GLY A 71 16.18 -20.70 24.47
CA GLY A 71 15.52 -21.85 25.09
C GLY A 71 15.23 -21.66 26.58
N ARG A 72 14.17 -20.92 26.90
CA ARG A 72 13.54 -20.92 28.22
C ARG A 72 12.04 -21.11 28.06
N PRO A 73 11.44 -22.14 28.69
CA PRO A 73 10.00 -22.26 28.72
C PRO A 73 9.43 -21.07 29.50
N ALA A 74 8.54 -20.31 28.86
CA ALA A 74 7.73 -19.31 29.54
C ALA A 74 6.72 -20.05 30.43
N THR A 75 7.07 -20.27 31.69
CA THR A 75 6.11 -20.61 32.74
C THR A 75 5.26 -19.38 33.02
N GLY A 76 4.15 -19.26 32.28
CA GLY A 76 3.03 -18.40 32.64
C GLY A 76 2.07 -19.20 33.53
N THR A 77 2.16 -18.97 34.84
CA THR A 77 1.22 -19.44 35.85
C THR A 77 -0.22 -19.03 35.50
N LEU A 78 -1.13 -20.01 35.48
CA LEU A 78 -2.57 -19.80 35.54
C LEU A 78 -3.04 -20.13 36.97
N ALA A 79 -3.88 -19.25 37.50
CA ALA A 79 -4.57 -19.24 38.81
C ALA A 79 -3.74 -18.77 40.02
#